data_AF-B8HG24-F1
#
_entry.id   AF-B8HG24-F1
#
_cell.length_a   1.000
_cell.length_b   1.000
_cell.length_c   1.000
_cell.angle_alpha   90.00
_cell.angle_beta   90.00
_cell.angle_gamma   90.00
#
_symmetry.space_group_name_H-M   'P 1'
#
loop_
_entity.id
_entity.type
_entity.pdbx_description
1 polymer ?
#
loop_
_entity_poly.entity_id
_entity_poly.type
_entity_poly.pdbx_seq_one_letter_code
_entity_poly.pdbx_strand_id
1 'polypeptide(L)' 'MTFDATHSVTLKIWDKAALHHTLDAAISDLSSRHNTTTCQVAVTCSGPNTFTLSLRNSGALATA' A
#
# COMPACT_ATOMS: atom_id res chain seq x y z
N MET A 1 -17.87 -6.29 -5.36
CA MET A 1 -16.44 -5.94 -5.29
C MET A 1 -16.37 -4.50 -4.82
N THR A 2 -16.24 -4.28 -3.52
CA THR A 2 -16.17 -2.91 -2.98
C THR A 2 -14.70 -2.66 -2.68
N PHE A 3 -14.02 -1.99 -3.60
CA PHE A 3 -12.65 -1.51 -3.40
C PHE A 3 -12.78 -0.29 -2.49
N ASP A 4 -12.55 -0.47 -1.19
CA ASP A 4 -12.63 0.60 -0.21
C ASP A 4 -11.41 1.51 -0.37
N ALA A 5 -11.58 2.55 -1.19
CA ALA A 5 -10.53 3.53 -1.52
C ALA A 5 -10.08 4.35 -0.31
N THR A 6 -10.75 4.23 0.84
CA THR A 6 -10.41 4.93 2.08
C THR A 6 -9.09 4.42 2.68
N HIS A 7 -8.66 3.22 2.31
CA HIS A 7 -7.48 2.54 2.87
C HIS A 7 -6.41 2.20 1.83
N SER A 8 -6.49 2.77 0.63
CA SER A 8 -5.55 2.50 -0.46
C SER A 8 -4.89 3.77 -0.98
N VAL A 9 -3.57 3.76 -1.07
CA VAL A 9 -2.75 4.86 -1.59
C VAL A 9 -2.05 4.37 -2.86
N THR A 10 -2.27 5.06 -3.97
CA THR A 10 -1.54 4.78 -5.22
C THR A 10 -0.43 5.81 -5.39
N LEU A 11 0.81 5.31 -5.49
CA LEU A 11 2.01 6.12 -5.70
C LEU A 11 2.62 5.81 -7.06
N LYS A 12 2.94 6.88 -7.79
CA LYS A 12 3.73 6.81 -9.01
C LYS A 12 5.18 7.12 -8.66
N ILE A 13 6.02 6.08 -8.68
CA ILE A 13 7.44 6.17 -8.32
C ILE A 13 8.27 6.03 -9.60
N TRP A 14 8.86 7.15 -10.02
CA TRP A 14 9.70 7.22 -11.20
C TRP A 14 11.17 6.93 -10.89
N ASP A 15 11.62 7.27 -9.68
CA ASP A 15 12.97 7.02 -9.22
C ASP A 15 13.07 5.63 -8.55
N LYS A 16 13.71 4.68 -9.24
CA LYS A 16 13.85 3.30 -8.74
C LYS A 16 14.76 3.18 -7.53
N ALA A 17 15.69 4.12 -7.32
CA ALA A 17 16.61 4.12 -6.18
C ALA A 17 15.88 4.55 -4.89
N ALA A 18 14.99 5.54 -4.98
CA ALA A 18 14.15 6.01 -3.89
C ALA A 18 12.91 5.14 -3.68
N LEU A 19 12.60 4.19 -4.57
CA LEU A 19 11.42 3.33 -4.47
C LEU A 19 11.25 2.68 -3.10
N HIS A 20 12.32 2.05 -2.58
CA HIS A 20 12.25 1.40 -1.27
C HIS A 20 11.97 2.40 -0.16
N HIS A 21 12.66 3.54 -0.18
CA HIS A 21 12.50 4.60 0.82
C HIS A 21 11.10 5.24 0.75
N THR A 22 10.58 5.50 -0.45
CA THR A 22 9.25 6.06 -0.67
C THR A 22 8.16 5.09 -0.26
N LEU A 23 8.31 3.79 -0.54
CA LEU A 23 7.37 2.78 -0.08
C LEU A 23 7.39 2.66 1.45
N ASP A 24 8.57 2.61 2.07
CA ASP A 24 8.71 2.52 3.53
C ASP A 24 8.09 3.73 4.24
N ALA A 25 8.37 4.94 3.76
CA ALA A 25 7.77 6.18 4.26
C ALA A 25 6.24 6.17 4.10
N ALA A 26 5.73 5.73 2.95
CA ALA A 26 4.28 5.66 2.71
C ALA A 26 3.59 4.57 3.55
N ILE A 27 4.25 3.43 3.79
CA ILE A 27 3.77 2.38 4.70
C ILE A 27 3.73 2.91 6.14
N SER A 28 4.76 3.63 6.57
CA SER A 28 4.83 4.24 7.90
C SER A 28 3.77 5.33 8.10
N ASP A 29 3.55 6.18 7.10
CA ASP A 29 2.46 7.18 7.11
C ASP A 29 1.08 6.50 7.16
N LEU A 30 0.86 5.48 6.32
CA LEU A 30 -0.41 4.73 6.31
C LEU A 30 -0.65 4.00 7.65
N SER A 31 0.39 3.37 8.20
CA SER A 31 0.39 2.66 9.48
C SER A 31 0.04 3.61 10.64
N SER A 32 0.68 4.78 10.69
CA SER A 32 0.43 5.79 11.74
C SER A 32 -0.95 6.42 11.62
N ARG A 33 -1.41 6.73 10.41
CA ARG A 33 -2.74 7.34 10.18
C ARG A 33 -3.89 6.39 10.51
N HIS A 34 -3.72 5.10 10.26
CA HIS A 34 -4.74 4.09 10.53
C HIS A 34 -4.52 3.35 11.85
N ASN A 35 -3.50 3.71 12.64
CA ASN A 35 -3.08 3.02 13.88
C ASN A 35 -2.98 1.49 13.69
N THR A 36 -2.44 1.07 12.56
CA THR A 36 -2.35 -0.33 12.14
C THR A 36 -0.90 -0.73 12.02
N THR A 37 -0.60 -2.01 12.21
CA THR A 37 0.77 -2.50 12.06
C THR A 37 1.17 -2.51 10.58
N THR A 38 2.42 -2.17 10.27
CA THR A 38 2.97 -2.18 8.89
C THR A 38 2.77 -3.52 8.17
N CYS A 39 2.69 -4.63 8.90
CA CYS A 39 2.36 -5.97 8.39
C CYS A 39 0.97 -6.08 7.75
N GLN A 40 0.07 -5.14 8.03
CA GLN A 40 -1.24 -5.05 7.41
C GLN A 40 -1.24 -4.19 6.14
N VAL A 41 -0.10 -3.72 5.63
CA VAL A 41 -0.05 -3.00 4.36
C VAL A 41 0.37 -3.96 3.24
N ALA A 42 -0.51 -4.16 2.26
CA ALA A 42 -0.21 -4.89 1.03
C ALA A 42 0.29 -3.91 -0.03
N VAL A 43 1.42 -4.23 -0.66
CA VAL A 43 1.97 -3.46 -1.78
C VAL A 43 1.72 -4.21 -3.07
N THR A 44 0.90 -3.65 -3.96
CA THR A 44 0.61 -4.20 -5.28
C THR A 44 1.31 -3.38 -6.35
N CYS A 45 2.11 -4.03 -7.19
CA CYS A 45 2.67 -3.39 -8.38
C CYS A 45 1.62 -3.46 -9.50
N SER A 46 0.95 -2.35 -9.76
CA SER A 46 -0.15 -2.29 -10.74
C SER A 46 0.33 -1.92 -12.16
N GLY A 47 1.59 -1.51 -12.32
CA GLY A 47 2.17 -1.18 -13.63
C GLY A 47 3.61 -0.68 -13.57
N PRO A 48 4.20 -0.34 -14.72
CA PRO A 48 5.52 0.30 -14.75
C PRO A 48 5.43 1.59 -13.94
N ASN A 49 6.17 1.66 -12.84
CA ASN A 49 6.26 2.81 -11.94
C ASN A 49 5.01 3.10 -11.08
N THR A 50 4.01 2.22 -11.06
CA THR A 50 2.78 2.45 -10.27
C THR A 50 2.63 1.38 -9.19
N PHE A 51 2.61 1.83 -7.93
CA PHE A 51 2.47 1.00 -6.75
C PHE A 51 1.19 1.39 -6.01
N THR A 52 0.35 0.41 -5.72
CA THR A 52 -0.86 0.57 -4.92
C THR A 52 -0.61 -0.07 -3.57
N LEU A 53 -0.51 0.75 -2.54
CA LEU A 53 -0.49 0.34 -1.14
C LEU A 53 -1.95 0.21 -0.67
N SER A 54 -2.33 -0.90 -0.09
CA SER A 54 -3.67 -1.11 0.46
C SER A 54 -3.59 -1.74 1.83
N LEU A 55 -4.40 -1.28 2.77
CA LEU A 55 -4.48 -1.93 4.07
C LEU A 55 -5.24 -3.28 3.95
N ARG A 56 -4.56 -4.38 4.27
CA ARG A 56 -5.16 -5.67 4.62
C ARG A 56 -5.89 -5.52 5.95
N ASN A 57 -7.10 -4.98 5.89
CA ASN A 57 -8.07 -5.25 6.93
C ASN A 57 -8.25 -6.77 6.97
N SER A 58 -8.15 -7.38 8.16
CA SER A 58 -8.10 -8.83 8.40
C SER A 58 -9.38 -9.61 7.99
N GLY A 59 -10.19 -9.09 7.07
CA GLY A 59 -11.34 -9.74 6.44
C GLY A 59 -11.16 -10.05 4.95
N ALA A 60 -10.06 -9.65 4.30
CA ALA A 60 -9.81 -9.95 2.88
C ALA A 60 -8.77 -11.07 2.72
N LEU A 61 -9.10 -12.24 3.25
CA LEU A 61 -8.58 -13.50 2.75
C LEU A 61 -9.36 -13.79 1.45
N ALA A 62 -8.88 -13.30 0.31
CA ALA A 62 -9.38 -13.70 -1.00
C ALA A 62 -8.15 -14.13 -1.82
N THR A 63 -7.79 -15.42 -1.83
CA THR A 63 -8.29 -16.45 -2.76
C THR A 63 -8.23 -15.99 -4.21
N ALA A 64 -7.11 -16.29 -4.88
CA ALA A 64 -7.02 -16.95 -6.18
C ALA A 64 -5.54 -16.97 -6.61
#